data_AF-A0A942VBK7-F1
#
_entry.id   AF-A0A942VBK7-F1
#
_cell.length_a   1.000
_cell.length_b   1.000
_cell.length_c   1.000
_cell.angle_alpha   90.00
_cell.angle_beta   90.00
_cell.angle_gamma   90.00
#
_symmetry.space_group_name_H-M   'P 1'
#
loop_
_entity.id
_entity.type
_entity.pdbx_description
1 polymer ?
#
loop_
_entity_poly.entity_id
_entity_poly.type
_entity_poly.pdbx_seq_one_letter_code
_entity_poly.pdbx_strand_id
1 'polypeptide(L)'
;MTADEDTLKKLPIGGILKASWQYFCDNGKMMLVFTLINFATLVSGVYSWKTAFFWLAAAVAYVFWSYFFRFYFNRRPYLEWQPIVSSMIPSTKIVVLSVLFVTILIVLPFAPLFMGFSGEFFDRYSVFLQRYMQESDMVDLGLSLILMLASPVIIYRPFLAWISALIGRSGSLRSAWNRTRHNYWEFLLVALIFNFGFVAVQQFSSLVKAPLPVMLAVLSPIVVYFNVVMAKSYEFFFMDLDK
;
A
#
# COMPACT_ATOMS: atom_id res chain seq x y z
N MET A 1 0.50 40.69 7.12
CA MET A 1 -0.45 40.06 6.20
C MET A 1 -0.72 38.67 6.74
N THR A 2 -1.88 38.54 7.37
CA THR A 2 -2.37 37.31 7.99
C THR A 2 -2.53 36.26 6.91
N ALA A 3 -1.85 35.13 7.07
CA ALA A 3 -2.06 33.95 6.26
C ALA A 3 -3.53 33.57 6.43
N ASP A 4 -4.32 33.83 5.38
CA ASP A 4 -5.66 33.29 5.26
C ASP A 4 -5.56 31.79 5.55
N GLU A 5 -6.50 31.32 6.37
CA GLU A 5 -6.71 29.92 6.67
C GLU A 5 -6.69 29.14 5.37
N ASP A 6 -5.55 28.52 5.06
CA ASP A 6 -5.45 27.42 4.10
C ASP A 6 -6.55 26.44 4.51
N THR A 7 -7.67 26.51 3.79
CA THR A 7 -8.84 25.66 4.03
C THR A 7 -8.32 24.24 4.10
N LEU A 8 -8.31 23.69 5.33
CA LEU A 8 -7.66 22.42 5.62
C LEU A 8 -8.29 21.35 4.71
N LYS A 9 -7.57 21.01 3.63
CA LYS A 9 -8.08 20.12 2.60
C LYS A 9 -8.14 18.70 3.16
N LYS A 10 -9.29 18.32 3.72
CA LYS A 10 -9.57 17.00 4.26
C LYS A 10 -10.15 16.08 3.20
N LEU A 11 -9.62 14.86 3.09
CA LEU A 11 -10.05 13.87 2.11
C LEU A 11 -11.49 13.43 2.40
N PRO A 12 -12.46 13.69 1.51
CA PRO A 12 -13.84 13.26 1.71
C PRO A 12 -13.94 11.77 1.37
N ILE A 13 -13.61 10.89 2.31
CA ILE A 13 -13.44 9.44 2.06
C ILE A 13 -14.68 8.83 1.39
N GLY A 14 -15.89 9.11 1.91
CA GLY A 14 -17.13 8.61 1.32
C GLY A 14 -17.34 9.11 -0.12
N GLY A 15 -16.97 10.37 -0.39
CA GLY A 15 -17.01 10.93 -1.74
C GLY A 15 -16.01 10.27 -2.68
N ILE A 16 -14.78 10.03 -2.21
CA ILE A 16 -13.72 9.34 -2.96
C ILE A 16 -14.11 7.90 -3.26
N LEU A 17 -14.62 7.15 -2.28
CA LEU A 17 -15.07 5.76 -2.48
C LEU A 17 -16.22 5.68 -3.48
N LYS A 18 -17.21 6.57 -3.36
CA LYS A 18 -18.35 6.64 -4.30
C LYS A 18 -17.89 7.02 -5.71
N ALA A 19 -17.03 8.04 -5.85
CA ALA A 19 -16.49 8.46 -7.14
C ALA A 19 -15.61 7.38 -7.78
N SER A 20 -14.85 6.66 -6.97
CA SER A 20 -14.05 5.51 -7.42
C SER A 20 -14.93 4.38 -7.90
N TRP A 21 -16.06 4.12 -7.21
CA TRP A 21 -17.01 3.10 -7.60
C TRP A 21 -17.72 3.46 -8.91
N GLN A 22 -18.15 4.71 -9.05
CA GLN A 22 -18.71 5.24 -10.30
C GLN A 22 -17.71 5.05 -11.45
N TYR A 23 -16.46 5.49 -11.28
CA TYR A 23 -15.43 5.30 -12.29
C TYR A 23 -15.23 3.82 -12.66
N PHE A 24 -15.23 2.93 -11.65
CA PHE A 24 -15.07 1.50 -11.86
C PHE A 24 -16.21 0.90 -12.69
N CYS A 25 -17.45 1.30 -12.40
CA CYS A 25 -18.64 0.89 -13.15
C CYS A 25 -18.68 1.47 -14.56
N ASP A 26 -18.41 2.77 -14.72
CA ASP A 26 -18.43 3.48 -16.00
C ASP A 26 -17.39 2.90 -16.98
N ASN A 27 -16.25 2.44 -16.46
CA ASN A 27 -15.16 1.84 -17.24
C ASN A 27 -15.12 0.30 -17.12
N GLY A 28 -16.27 -0.34 -16.85
CA GLY A 28 -16.34 -1.76 -16.47
C GLY A 28 -15.58 -2.73 -17.39
N LYS A 29 -15.61 -2.51 -18.71
CA LYS A 29 -14.84 -3.35 -19.67
C LYS A 29 -13.33 -3.27 -19.42
N MET A 30 -12.79 -2.05 -19.24
CA MET A 30 -11.37 -1.85 -19.00
C MET A 30 -10.98 -2.31 -17.60
N MET A 31 -11.83 -2.06 -16.60
CA MET A 31 -11.59 -2.55 -15.23
C MET A 31 -11.58 -4.07 -15.15
N LEU A 32 -12.42 -4.75 -15.94
CA LEU A 32 -12.39 -6.20 -16.06
C LEU A 32 -11.05 -6.68 -16.65
N VAL A 33 -10.57 -6.04 -17.72
CA VAL A 33 -9.25 -6.36 -18.30
C VAL A 33 -8.13 -6.16 -17.26
N PHE A 34 -8.11 -5.03 -16.54
CA PHE A 34 -7.14 -4.80 -15.48
C PHE A 34 -7.25 -5.85 -14.36
N THR A 35 -8.46 -6.26 -14.01
CA THR A 35 -8.71 -7.29 -13.00
C THR A 35 -8.19 -8.66 -13.44
N LEU A 36 -8.38 -9.04 -14.71
CA LEU A 36 -7.86 -10.30 -15.24
C LEU A 36 -6.34 -10.31 -15.30
N ILE A 37 -5.72 -9.22 -15.75
CA ILE A 37 -4.26 -9.11 -15.79
C ILE A 37 -3.69 -9.11 -14.37
N ASN A 38 -4.30 -8.36 -13.45
CA ASN A 38 -3.89 -8.36 -12.04
C ASN A 38 -4.05 -9.75 -11.38
N PHE A 39 -5.09 -10.49 -11.73
CA PHE A 39 -5.25 -11.86 -11.26
C PHE A 39 -4.10 -12.75 -11.76
N ALA A 40 -3.78 -12.68 -13.05
CA ALA A 40 -2.66 -13.44 -13.63
C ALA A 40 -1.31 -13.07 -13.00
N THR A 41 -1.06 -11.78 -12.75
CA THR A 41 0.19 -11.33 -12.10
C THR A 41 0.25 -11.76 -10.63
N LEU A 42 -0.86 -11.71 -9.89
CA LEU A 42 -0.94 -12.20 -8.51
C LEU A 42 -0.69 -13.71 -8.43
N VAL A 43 -1.36 -14.50 -9.26
CA VAL A 43 -1.14 -15.96 -9.33
C VAL A 43 0.33 -16.25 -9.64
N SER A 44 0.87 -15.61 -10.68
CA SER A 44 2.27 -15.79 -11.08
C SER A 44 3.23 -15.42 -9.95
N GLY A 45 3.02 -14.29 -9.26
CA GLY A 45 3.86 -13.84 -8.15
C GLY A 45 3.81 -14.79 -6.96
N VAL A 46 2.62 -15.28 -6.59
CA VAL A 46 2.45 -16.19 -5.45
C VAL A 46 3.06 -17.56 -5.73
N TYR A 47 2.90 -18.13 -6.93
CA TYR A 47 3.51 -19.42 -7.24
C TYR A 47 5.03 -19.34 -7.49
N SER A 48 5.53 -18.19 -7.94
CA SER A 48 6.97 -18.01 -8.22
C SER A 48 7.78 -17.44 -7.06
N TRP A 49 7.18 -17.12 -5.91
CA TRP A 49 7.82 -16.31 -4.85
C TRP A 49 9.16 -16.81 -4.33
N LYS A 50 9.41 -18.13 -4.35
CA LYS A 50 10.69 -18.75 -3.94
C LYS A 50 11.72 -18.90 -5.06
N THR A 51 11.38 -18.48 -6.27
CA THR A 51 12.18 -18.74 -7.49
C THR A 51 12.66 -17.44 -8.11
N ALA A 52 13.69 -17.51 -8.96
CA ALA A 52 14.17 -16.34 -9.70
C ALA A 52 13.09 -15.70 -10.60
N PHE A 53 12.08 -16.47 -11.02
CA PHE A 53 10.93 -15.97 -11.79
C PHE A 53 10.10 -14.93 -11.05
N PHE A 54 10.18 -14.86 -9.72
CA PHE A 54 9.52 -13.83 -8.93
C PHE A 54 9.93 -12.42 -9.37
N TRP A 55 11.20 -12.19 -9.65
CA TRP A 55 11.69 -10.87 -10.06
C TRP A 55 11.14 -10.44 -11.41
N LEU A 56 10.98 -11.39 -12.34
CA LEU A 56 10.32 -11.14 -13.62
C LEU A 56 8.84 -10.81 -13.41
N ALA A 57 8.13 -11.59 -12.59
CA ALA A 57 6.74 -11.34 -12.26
C ALA A 57 6.54 -9.97 -11.58
N ALA A 58 7.45 -9.59 -10.67
CA ALA A 58 7.45 -8.29 -10.01
C ALA A 58 7.70 -7.14 -10.99
N ALA A 59 8.63 -7.29 -11.94
CA ALA A 59 8.88 -6.29 -12.98
C ALA A 59 7.65 -6.11 -13.90
N VAL A 60 7.01 -7.21 -14.30
CA VAL A 60 5.76 -7.17 -15.08
C VAL A 60 4.64 -6.49 -14.30
N ALA A 61 4.49 -6.82 -13.00
CA ALA A 61 3.51 -6.17 -12.14
C ALA A 61 3.77 -4.66 -11.99
N TYR A 62 5.04 -4.25 -11.89
CA TYR A 62 5.42 -2.84 -11.80
C TYR A 62 5.07 -2.06 -13.08
N VAL A 63 5.39 -2.62 -14.25
CA VAL A 63 5.03 -2.02 -15.55
C VAL A 63 3.52 -1.99 -15.73
N PHE A 64 2.82 -3.06 -15.35
CA PHE A 64 1.36 -3.14 -15.37
C PHE A 64 0.71 -2.03 -14.55
N TRP A 65 1.13 -1.83 -13.30
CA TRP A 65 0.58 -0.77 -12.47
C TRP A 65 0.95 0.63 -13.00
N SER A 66 2.15 0.80 -13.53
CA SER A 66 2.55 2.05 -14.19
C SER A 66 1.64 2.39 -15.37
N TYR A 67 1.32 1.39 -16.20
CA TYR A 67 0.39 1.52 -17.30
C TYR A 67 -1.03 1.84 -16.80
N PHE A 68 -1.52 1.17 -15.76
CA PHE A 68 -2.83 1.43 -15.16
C PHE A 68 -3.00 2.89 -14.73
N PHE A 69 -2.04 3.46 -13.98
CA PHE A 69 -2.15 4.84 -13.53
C PHE A 69 -2.10 5.83 -14.69
N ARG A 70 -1.24 5.61 -15.69
CA ARG A 70 -1.23 6.47 -16.89
C ARG A 70 -2.50 6.37 -17.71
N PHE A 71 -3.08 5.18 -17.81
CA PHE A 71 -4.38 4.96 -18.42
C PHE A 71 -5.46 5.73 -17.67
N TYR A 72 -5.50 5.60 -16.34
CA TYR A 72 -6.45 6.31 -15.48
C TYR A 72 -6.40 7.82 -15.69
N PHE A 73 -5.20 8.42 -15.69
CA PHE A 73 -5.01 9.85 -15.90
C PHE A 73 -5.05 10.30 -17.37
N ASN A 74 -5.38 9.40 -18.30
CA ASN A 74 -5.38 9.67 -19.75
C ASN A 74 -4.06 10.26 -20.29
N ARG A 75 -2.91 9.89 -19.70
CA ARG A 75 -1.59 10.40 -20.08
C ARG A 75 -0.95 9.52 -21.16
N ARG A 76 -1.19 9.85 -22.43
CA ARG A 76 -0.55 9.22 -23.59
C ARG A 76 0.90 9.74 -23.78
N PRO A 77 1.85 8.89 -24.23
CA PRO A 77 1.74 7.43 -24.43
C PRO A 77 1.62 6.68 -23.09
N TYR A 78 0.79 5.64 -23.02
CA TYR A 78 0.53 4.95 -21.73
C TYR A 78 1.73 4.15 -21.21
N LEU A 79 2.64 3.75 -22.10
CA LEU A 79 3.90 3.09 -21.76
C LEU A 79 5.03 3.98 -22.26
N GLU A 80 5.78 4.55 -21.32
CA GLU A 80 6.91 5.43 -21.62
C GLU A 80 7.99 5.16 -20.60
N TRP A 81 9.23 5.03 -21.06
CA TRP A 81 10.32 4.59 -20.21
C TRP A 81 10.72 5.64 -19.18
N GLN A 82 10.71 6.91 -19.53
CA GLN A 82 11.16 7.98 -18.64
C GLN A 82 10.34 8.06 -17.33
N PRO A 83 8.99 8.10 -17.35
CA PRO A 83 8.21 8.10 -16.11
C PRO A 83 8.25 6.78 -15.33
N ILE A 84 8.40 5.64 -16.02
CA ILE A 84 8.55 4.33 -15.37
C ILE A 84 9.85 4.29 -14.57
N VAL A 85 10.96 4.76 -15.15
CA VAL A 85 12.26 4.80 -14.46
C VAL A 85 12.29 5.90 -13.39
N SER A 86 11.73 7.09 -13.66
CA SER A 86 11.72 8.18 -12.67
C SER A 86 10.88 7.84 -11.44
N SER A 87 9.80 7.08 -11.61
CA SER A 87 8.97 6.56 -10.52
C SER A 87 9.66 5.48 -9.69
N MET A 88 10.74 4.86 -10.19
CA MET A 88 11.53 3.93 -9.35
C MET A 88 12.15 4.65 -8.15
N ILE A 89 12.46 5.95 -8.24
CA ILE A 89 13.03 6.71 -7.11
C ILE A 89 12.10 6.71 -5.89
N PRO A 90 10.82 7.16 -5.98
CA PRO A 90 9.89 7.02 -4.86
C PRO A 90 9.62 5.56 -4.49
N SER A 91 9.56 4.62 -5.44
CA SER A 91 9.38 3.19 -5.12
C SER A 91 10.52 2.62 -4.27
N THR A 92 11.78 2.88 -4.61
CA THR A 92 12.93 2.45 -3.82
C THR A 92 12.87 3.04 -2.42
N LYS A 93 12.47 4.30 -2.28
CA LYS A 93 12.31 4.92 -0.95
C LYS A 93 11.21 4.24 -0.14
N ILE A 94 10.09 3.87 -0.76
CA ILE A 94 9.02 3.09 -0.10
C ILE A 94 9.57 1.76 0.41
N VAL A 95 10.27 1.02 -0.45
CA VAL A 95 10.85 -0.28 -0.09
C VAL A 95 11.85 -0.11 1.07
N VAL A 96 12.75 0.85 0.98
CA VAL A 96 13.74 1.12 2.05
C VAL A 96 13.06 1.50 3.35
N LEU A 97 12.07 2.40 3.34
CA LEU A 97 11.34 2.79 4.55
C LEU A 97 10.59 1.60 5.17
N SER A 98 9.92 0.79 4.35
CA SER A 98 9.23 -0.42 4.79
C SER A 98 10.19 -1.46 5.38
N VAL A 99 11.31 -1.73 4.71
CA VAL A 99 12.32 -2.68 5.17
C VAL A 99 12.95 -2.20 6.47
N LEU A 100 13.34 -0.93 6.57
CA LEU A 100 13.90 -0.36 7.79
C LEU A 100 12.89 -0.43 8.94
N PHE A 101 11.64 -0.06 8.70
CA PHE A 101 10.60 -0.11 9.72
C PHE A 101 10.34 -1.53 10.21
N VAL A 102 10.15 -2.49 9.31
CA VAL A 102 9.96 -3.90 9.66
C VAL A 102 11.19 -4.46 10.38
N THR A 103 12.40 -4.12 9.93
CA THR A 103 13.64 -4.54 10.60
C THR A 103 13.72 -3.99 12.02
N ILE A 104 13.39 -2.71 12.22
CA ILE A 104 13.32 -2.11 13.56
C ILE A 104 12.30 -2.86 14.41
N LEU A 105 11.11 -3.17 13.90
CA LEU A 105 10.10 -3.92 14.64
C LEU A 105 10.54 -5.33 15.01
N ILE A 106 11.26 -6.03 14.12
CA ILE A 106 11.81 -7.36 14.39
C ILE A 106 12.92 -7.30 15.44
N VAL A 107 13.77 -6.26 15.40
CA VAL A 107 14.91 -6.12 16.31
C VAL A 107 14.52 -5.53 17.67
N LEU A 108 13.44 -4.74 17.74
CA LEU A 108 13.01 -4.04 18.96
C LEU A 108 12.85 -4.96 20.18
N PRO A 109 12.26 -6.17 20.08
CA PRO A 109 12.19 -7.11 21.20
C PRO A 109 13.56 -7.59 21.68
N PHE A 110 14.62 -7.49 20.87
CA PHE A 110 15.97 -7.87 21.30
C PHE A 110 16.72 -6.71 21.96
N ALA A 111 16.22 -5.46 21.86
CA ALA A 111 16.90 -4.29 22.41
C ALA A 111 17.24 -4.40 23.92
N PRO A 112 16.37 -4.96 24.80
CA PRO A 112 16.72 -5.13 26.21
C PRO A 112 17.93 -6.02 26.45
N LEU A 113 18.20 -6.99 25.57
CA LEU A 113 19.38 -7.86 25.67
C LEU A 113 20.71 -7.09 25.58
N PHE A 114 20.69 -5.91 24.96
CA PHE A 114 21.87 -5.06 24.77
C PHE A 114 22.00 -3.93 25.80
N MET A 115 21.04 -3.77 26.71
CA MET A 115 20.99 -2.66 27.68
C MET A 115 21.74 -2.93 29.00
N GLY A 116 22.37 -4.09 29.16
CA GLY A 116 23.21 -4.41 30.34
C GLY A 116 22.42 -4.67 31.63
N PHE A 117 21.20 -5.21 31.53
CA PHE A 117 20.39 -5.61 32.69
C PHE A 117 21.03 -6.78 33.49
N SER A 118 20.47 -7.10 34.66
CA SER A 118 20.96 -8.19 35.51
C SER A 118 20.77 -9.57 34.84
N GLY A 119 21.61 -10.55 35.22
CA GLY A 119 21.53 -11.93 34.70
C GLY A 119 20.15 -12.58 34.87
N GLU A 120 19.51 -12.39 36.03
CA GLU A 120 18.15 -12.91 36.28
C GLU A 120 17.08 -12.30 35.35
N PHE A 121 17.24 -11.04 34.96
CA PHE A 121 16.35 -10.41 34.00
C PHE A 121 16.50 -11.04 32.62
N PHE A 122 17.73 -11.32 32.16
CA PHE A 122 17.97 -11.96 30.87
C PHE A 122 17.40 -13.37 30.79
N ASP A 123 17.55 -14.16 31.85
CA ASP A 123 16.99 -15.52 31.90
C ASP A 123 15.46 -15.49 31.78
N ARG A 124 14.79 -14.61 32.54
CA ARG A 124 13.33 -14.43 32.42
C ARG A 124 12.91 -13.88 31.05
N TYR A 125 13.68 -12.94 30.50
CA TYR A 125 13.36 -12.29 29.25
C TYR A 125 13.59 -13.21 28.03
N SER A 126 14.59 -14.08 28.08
CA SER A 126 14.84 -15.07 27.02
C SER A 126 13.70 -16.10 26.92
N VAL A 127 13.18 -16.57 28.06
CA VAL A 127 12.00 -17.44 28.12
C VAL A 127 10.75 -16.70 27.61
N PHE A 128 10.61 -15.41 27.97
CA PHE A 128 9.55 -14.56 27.41
C PHE A 128 9.65 -14.46 25.89
N LEU A 129 10.82 -14.14 25.33
CA LEU A 129 11.02 -14.02 23.88
C LEU A 129 10.69 -15.31 23.14
N GLN A 130 11.14 -16.47 23.64
CA GLN A 130 10.81 -17.76 23.01
C GLN A 130 9.30 -18.03 22.98
N ARG A 131 8.62 -17.84 24.12
CA ARG A 131 7.19 -18.12 24.24
C ARG A 131 6.33 -17.13 23.46
N TYR A 132 6.67 -15.85 23.48
CA TYR A 132 5.86 -14.81 22.84
C TYR A 132 6.14 -14.67 21.34
N MET A 133 7.37 -14.87 20.86
CA MET A 133 7.70 -14.73 19.43
C MET A 133 7.31 -15.96 18.58
N GLN A 134 7.21 -17.16 19.17
CA GLN A 134 6.92 -18.38 18.41
C GLN A 134 5.45 -18.83 18.48
N GLU A 135 4.70 -18.47 19.52
CA GLU A 135 3.40 -19.09 19.81
C GLU A 135 2.23 -18.09 19.99
N SER A 136 2.46 -16.78 19.90
CA SER A 136 1.45 -15.79 20.29
C SER A 136 0.76 -15.13 19.09
N ASP A 137 -0.47 -15.55 18.81
CA ASP A 137 -1.40 -14.86 17.88
C ASP A 137 -1.58 -13.36 18.22
N MET A 138 -1.40 -12.99 19.50
CA MET A 138 -1.49 -11.60 19.97
C MET A 138 -0.32 -10.73 19.51
N VAL A 139 0.86 -11.32 19.34
CA VAL A 139 2.04 -10.62 18.80
C VAL A 139 1.85 -10.35 17.32
N ASP A 140 1.35 -11.33 16.56
CA ASP A 140 1.06 -11.16 15.13
C ASP A 140 -0.03 -10.10 14.91
N LEU A 141 -1.07 -10.09 15.76
CA LEU A 141 -2.09 -9.06 15.77
C LEU A 141 -1.51 -7.69 16.12
N GLY A 142 -0.67 -7.61 17.17
CA GLY A 142 0.01 -6.37 17.57
C GLY A 142 0.90 -5.80 16.48
N LEU A 143 1.72 -6.63 15.83
CA LEU A 143 2.57 -6.25 14.70
C LEU A 143 1.75 -5.77 13.51
N SER A 144 0.67 -6.48 13.18
CA SER A 144 -0.25 -6.10 12.11
C SER A 144 -0.91 -4.74 12.38
N LEU A 145 -1.32 -4.48 13.63
CA LEU A 145 -1.86 -3.18 14.04
C LEU A 145 -0.82 -2.06 13.93
N ILE A 146 0.42 -2.30 14.36
CA ILE A 146 1.50 -1.31 14.26
C ILE A 146 1.80 -1.00 12.79
N LEU A 147 1.88 -2.02 11.92
CA LEU A 147 2.07 -1.83 10.49
C LEU A 147 0.90 -1.05 9.87
N MET A 148 -0.33 -1.33 10.27
CA MET A 148 -1.50 -0.60 9.83
C MET A 148 -1.45 0.87 10.23
N LEU A 149 -1.09 1.18 11.48
CA LEU A 149 -0.92 2.54 11.98
C LEU A 149 0.22 3.28 11.27
N ALA A 150 1.30 2.59 10.93
CA ALA A 150 2.42 3.16 10.20
C ALA A 150 2.16 3.30 8.69
N SER A 151 1.19 2.55 8.14
CA SER A 151 0.93 2.48 6.71
C SER A 151 0.64 3.84 6.05
N PRO A 152 -0.10 4.80 6.64
CA PRO A 152 -0.32 6.12 6.04
C PRO A 152 1.00 6.84 5.71
N VAL A 153 1.99 6.65 6.57
CA VAL A 153 3.28 7.34 6.56
C VAL A 153 4.26 6.63 5.63
N ILE A 154 4.32 5.31 5.71
CA ILE A 154 5.33 4.49 5.03
C ILE A 154 4.89 4.09 3.61
N ILE A 155 3.57 3.92 3.39
CA ILE A 155 3.02 3.38 2.15
C ILE A 155 2.18 4.42 1.43
N TYR A 156 1.07 4.89 2.02
CA TYR A 156 0.05 5.66 1.29
C TYR A 156 0.55 7.02 0.79
N ARG A 157 1.18 7.83 1.65
CA ARG A 157 1.71 9.15 1.25
C ARG A 157 2.84 9.02 0.22
N PRO A 158 3.82 8.12 0.41
CA PRO A 158 4.79 7.83 -0.63
C PRO A 158 4.20 7.31 -1.94
N PHE A 159 3.12 6.53 -1.88
CA PHE A 159 2.42 6.05 -3.07
C PHE A 159 1.88 7.20 -3.93
N LEU A 160 1.41 8.29 -3.31
CA LEU A 160 1.01 9.50 -4.05
C LEU A 160 2.19 10.18 -4.75
N ALA A 161 3.39 10.16 -4.14
CA ALA A 161 4.59 10.65 -4.80
C ALA A 161 5.00 9.75 -5.99
N TRP A 162 4.79 8.44 -5.86
CA TRP A 162 5.00 7.50 -6.96
C TRP A 162 4.05 7.76 -8.14
N ILE A 163 2.75 7.96 -7.87
CA ILE A 163 1.77 8.40 -8.89
C ILE A 163 2.22 9.71 -9.54
N SER A 164 2.67 10.69 -8.73
CA SER A 164 3.18 11.97 -9.23
C SER A 164 4.32 11.80 -10.24
N ALA A 165 5.29 10.93 -9.93
CA ALA A 165 6.40 10.63 -10.83
C ALA A 165 5.93 9.98 -12.14
N LEU A 166 4.98 9.04 -12.05
CA LEU A 166 4.44 8.33 -13.21
C LEU A 166 3.70 9.24 -14.20
N ILE A 167 3.05 10.29 -13.71
CA ILE A 167 2.36 11.25 -14.58
C ILE A 167 3.29 12.37 -15.07
N GLY A 168 4.59 12.28 -14.81
CA GLY A 168 5.60 13.25 -15.25
C GLY A 168 5.70 14.51 -14.36
N ARG A 169 5.15 14.48 -13.14
CA ARG A 169 5.29 15.54 -12.14
C ARG A 169 6.40 15.23 -11.13
N SER A 170 6.65 16.14 -10.19
CA SER A 170 7.67 15.91 -9.17
C SER A 170 7.30 14.73 -8.26
N GLY A 171 8.12 13.67 -8.31
CA GLY A 171 7.99 12.47 -7.47
C GLY A 171 8.49 12.64 -6.03
N SER A 172 8.41 13.87 -5.49
CA SER A 172 9.02 14.19 -4.20
C SER A 172 8.14 13.75 -3.03
N LEU A 173 8.67 12.85 -2.20
CA LEU A 173 8.02 12.43 -0.94
C LEU A 173 7.70 13.62 -0.04
N ARG A 174 8.60 14.59 0.05
CA ARG A 174 8.42 15.79 0.88
C ARG A 174 7.22 16.61 0.40
N SER A 175 7.06 16.74 -0.93
CA SER A 175 5.91 17.44 -1.50
C SER A 175 4.61 16.71 -1.19
N ALA A 176 4.59 15.37 -1.34
CA ALA A 176 3.42 14.58 -1.02
C ALA A 176 3.04 14.66 0.46
N TRP A 177 4.03 14.63 1.36
CA TRP A 177 3.80 14.77 2.80
C TRP A 177 3.25 16.14 3.20
N ASN A 178 3.76 17.21 2.59
CA ASN A 178 3.31 18.57 2.87
C ASN A 178 1.85 18.75 2.42
N ARG A 179 1.50 18.28 1.22
CA ARG A 179 0.14 18.37 0.67
C ARG A 179 -0.88 17.52 1.43
N THR A 180 -0.43 16.50 2.14
CA THR A 180 -1.29 15.55 2.88
C THR A 180 -1.16 15.64 4.40
N ARG A 181 -0.47 16.66 4.92
CA ARG A 181 -0.02 16.74 6.32
C ARG A 181 -1.14 16.47 7.33
N HIS A 182 -2.33 17.02 7.09
CA HIS A 182 -3.47 17.00 8.00
C HIS A 182 -4.45 15.83 7.77
N ASN A 183 -4.08 14.85 6.92
CA ASN A 183 -4.97 13.78 6.48
C ASN A 183 -4.60 12.39 7.03
N TYR A 184 -3.87 12.32 8.14
CA TYR A 184 -3.38 11.04 8.67
C TYR A 184 -4.53 10.06 8.96
N TRP A 185 -5.58 10.53 9.64
CA TRP A 185 -6.73 9.71 10.01
C TRP A 185 -7.51 9.24 8.80
N GLU A 186 -7.58 10.06 7.77
CA GLU A 186 -8.27 9.75 6.53
C GLU A 186 -7.55 8.65 5.76
N PHE A 187 -6.22 8.71 5.67
CA PHE A 187 -5.42 7.62 5.10
C PHE A 187 -5.49 6.35 5.95
N LEU A 188 -5.52 6.48 7.28
CA LEU A 188 -5.67 5.34 8.18
C LEU A 188 -7.02 4.65 8.00
N LEU A 189 -8.10 5.42 7.83
CA LEU A 189 -9.44 4.89 7.60
C LEU A 189 -9.51 4.20 6.23
N VAL A 190 -8.92 4.78 5.18
CA VAL A 190 -8.79 4.10 3.87
C VAL A 190 -8.01 2.79 4.02
N ALA A 191 -6.93 2.79 4.80
CA ALA A 191 -6.16 1.58 5.08
C ALA A 191 -6.97 0.52 5.85
N LEU A 192 -7.77 0.94 6.83
CA LEU A 192 -8.68 0.07 7.58
C LEU A 192 -9.73 -0.56 6.67
N ILE A 193 -10.40 0.23 5.83
CA ILE A 193 -11.41 -0.26 4.88
C ILE A 193 -10.78 -1.32 3.96
N PHE A 194 -9.59 -1.04 3.44
CA PHE A 194 -8.90 -1.95 2.54
C PHE A 194 -8.49 -3.25 3.24
N ASN A 195 -7.85 -3.15 4.41
CA ASN A 195 -7.45 -4.32 5.20
C ASN A 195 -8.66 -5.15 5.62
N PHE A 196 -9.76 -4.52 6.02
CA PHE A 196 -10.99 -5.22 6.38
C PHE A 196 -11.56 -5.99 5.18
N GLY A 197 -11.57 -5.41 3.98
CA GLY A 197 -11.97 -6.11 2.76
C GLY A 197 -11.11 -7.35 2.48
N PHE A 198 -9.79 -7.24 2.66
CA PHE A 198 -8.87 -8.36 2.52
C PHE A 198 -9.11 -9.47 3.53
N VAL A 199 -9.20 -9.11 4.82
CA VAL A 199 -9.46 -10.06 5.91
C VAL A 199 -10.80 -10.74 5.72
N ALA A 200 -11.85 -10.00 5.33
CA ALA A 200 -13.17 -10.58 5.07
C ALA A 200 -13.12 -11.65 3.96
N VAL A 201 -12.45 -11.37 2.84
CA VAL A 201 -12.28 -12.36 1.76
C VAL A 201 -11.47 -13.55 2.20
N GLN A 202 -10.40 -13.34 2.98
CA GLN A 202 -9.57 -14.43 3.50
C GLN A 202 -10.34 -15.32 4.47
N GLN A 203 -11.09 -14.74 5.41
CA GLN A 203 -11.90 -15.47 6.37
C GLN A 203 -13.03 -16.24 5.66
N PHE A 204 -13.73 -15.60 4.74
CA PHE A 204 -14.78 -16.27 3.95
C PHE A 204 -14.20 -17.43 3.12
N SER A 205 -13.07 -17.22 2.46
CA SER A 205 -12.38 -18.26 1.67
C SER A 205 -11.96 -19.45 2.53
N SER A 206 -11.51 -19.19 3.76
CA SER A 206 -11.18 -20.23 4.75
C SER A 206 -12.43 -21.03 5.15
N LEU A 207 -13.54 -20.36 5.43
CA LEU A 207 -14.82 -20.99 5.82
C LEU A 207 -15.34 -21.93 4.72
N VAL A 208 -15.28 -21.51 3.45
CA VAL A 208 -15.74 -22.33 2.32
C VAL A 208 -14.65 -23.25 1.76
N LYS A 209 -13.46 -23.27 2.36
CA LYS A 209 -12.28 -24.02 1.91
C LYS A 209 -11.95 -23.78 0.42
N ALA A 210 -12.10 -22.52 -0.02
CA ALA A 210 -11.82 -22.14 -1.40
C ALA A 210 -10.32 -22.29 -1.70
N PRO A 211 -9.94 -22.80 -2.89
CA PRO A 211 -8.55 -22.88 -3.29
C PRO A 211 -7.97 -21.48 -3.51
N LEU A 212 -6.66 -21.34 -3.32
CA LEU A 212 -5.94 -20.06 -3.41
C LEU A 212 -6.24 -19.25 -4.68
N PRO A 213 -6.30 -19.83 -5.90
CA PRO A 213 -6.65 -19.07 -7.10
C PRO A 213 -8.06 -18.46 -7.04
N VAL A 214 -9.03 -19.12 -6.41
CA VAL A 214 -10.39 -18.57 -6.27
C VAL A 214 -10.38 -17.37 -5.33
N MET A 215 -9.63 -17.45 -4.22
CA MET A 215 -9.43 -16.30 -3.32
C MET A 215 -8.76 -15.13 -4.06
N LEU A 216 -7.71 -15.39 -4.84
CA LEU A 216 -7.02 -14.36 -5.64
C LEU A 216 -7.93 -13.75 -6.71
N ALA A 217 -8.83 -14.53 -7.31
CA ALA A 217 -9.79 -14.03 -8.28
C ALA A 217 -10.78 -13.03 -7.65
N VAL A 218 -11.19 -13.26 -6.39
CA VAL A 218 -12.05 -12.33 -5.63
C VAL A 218 -11.27 -11.11 -5.13
N LEU A 219 -10.01 -11.28 -4.71
CA LEU A 219 -9.16 -10.17 -4.26
C LEU A 219 -8.74 -9.24 -5.41
N SER A 220 -8.57 -9.77 -6.62
CA SER A 220 -8.09 -9.00 -7.77
C SER A 220 -8.93 -7.73 -8.06
N PRO A 221 -10.27 -7.78 -8.20
CA PRO A 221 -11.07 -6.59 -8.42
C PRO A 221 -11.01 -5.60 -7.25
N ILE A 222 -10.83 -6.08 -6.01
CA ILE A 222 -10.67 -5.23 -4.82
C ILE A 222 -9.36 -4.44 -4.91
N VAL A 223 -8.27 -5.08 -5.34
CA VAL A 223 -6.98 -4.39 -5.56
C VAL A 223 -7.09 -3.35 -6.66
N VAL A 224 -7.74 -3.66 -7.78
CA VAL A 224 -7.94 -2.68 -8.86
C VAL A 224 -8.79 -1.51 -8.39
N TYR A 225 -9.91 -1.77 -7.70
CA TYR A 225 -10.75 -0.73 -7.11
C TYR A 225 -9.96 0.16 -6.14
N PHE A 226 -9.13 -0.43 -5.29
CA PHE A 226 -8.29 0.33 -4.37
C PHE A 226 -7.27 1.22 -5.09
N ASN A 227 -6.70 0.76 -6.21
CA ASN A 227 -5.82 1.61 -7.01
C ASN A 227 -6.59 2.79 -7.65
N VAL A 228 -7.87 2.62 -8.00
CA VAL A 228 -8.74 3.74 -8.39
C VAL A 228 -8.93 4.71 -7.22
N VAL A 229 -9.18 4.22 -6.00
CA VAL A 229 -9.29 5.04 -4.78
C VAL A 229 -8.03 5.87 -4.54
N MET A 230 -6.85 5.27 -4.72
CA MET A 230 -5.58 5.99 -4.62
C MET A 230 -5.41 7.02 -5.73
N ALA A 231 -5.84 6.73 -6.96
CA ALA A 231 -5.79 7.67 -8.07
C ALA A 231 -6.73 8.87 -7.84
N LYS A 232 -7.96 8.64 -7.37
CA LYS A 232 -8.91 9.69 -6.95
C LYS A 232 -8.38 10.54 -5.79
N SER A 233 -7.74 9.89 -4.81
CA SER A 233 -7.08 10.60 -3.69
C SER A 233 -5.94 11.49 -4.20
N TYR A 234 -5.18 11.03 -5.20
CA TYR A 234 -4.17 11.85 -5.86
C TYR A 234 -4.80 13.05 -6.60
N GLU A 235 -5.87 12.86 -7.37
CA GLU A 235 -6.57 13.97 -8.03
C GLU A 235 -6.96 15.06 -7.03
N PHE A 236 -7.55 14.66 -5.92
CA PHE A 236 -7.95 15.56 -4.85
C PHE A 236 -6.77 16.39 -4.32
N PHE A 237 -5.63 15.79 -3.98
CA PHE A 237 -4.52 16.57 -3.41
C PHE A 237 -3.64 17.31 -4.42
N PHE A 238 -3.62 16.88 -5.68
CA PHE A 238 -2.60 17.33 -6.65
C PHE A 238 -3.15 17.93 -7.94
N MET A 239 -4.39 17.64 -8.33
CA MET A 239 -4.96 18.12 -9.61
C MET A 239 -5.97 19.26 -9.43
N ASP A 240 -6.60 19.37 -8.27
CA ASP A 240 -7.59 20.42 -7.97
C ASP A 240 -7.00 21.83 -7.77
N LEU A 241 -5.68 21.97 -7.70
CA LEU A 241 -4.99 23.26 -7.49
C LEU A 241 -4.61 23.98 -8.79
N ASP A 242 -4.90 23.38 -9.95
CA ASP A 242 -4.64 23.96 -11.28
C ASP A 242 -5.91 24.55 -11.93
N LYS A 243 -6.94 24.88 -11.13
CA LYS A 243 -8.17 25.56 -11.58
C LYS A 243 -8.32 26.91 -10.92
#